data_AF-A0AA38HV18-F1
#
_entry.id   AF-A0AA38HV18-F1
#
_cell.length_a   1.000
_cell.length_b   1.000
_cell.length_c   1.000
_cell.angle_alpha   90.00
_cell.angle_beta   90.00
_cell.angle_gamma   90.00
#
_symmetry.space_group_name_H-M   'P 1'
#
loop_
_entity.id
_entity.type
_entity.pdbx_description
1 polymer ?
#
loop_
_entity_poly.entity_id
_entity_poly.type
_entity_poly.pdbx_seq_one_letter_code
_entity_poly.pdbx_strand_id
1 'polypeptide(L)'
;MSDSEESRSSTPPCVIQAATSASNDILPQKSQQRYQFVYEKFITWRKDNRVTSFSENVLMAYFGTLSNSLKPTTLWSMYSMLRSVISLKHDVDISKYLKLKTFLKRKSTGFKSKKAKMMKNSCSRR
;
A
#
# COMPACT_ATOMS: atom_id res chain seq x y z
N MET A 1 -26.91 15.55 24.00
CA MET A 1 -27.43 15.72 22.63
C MET A 1 -26.51 14.95 21.72
N SER A 2 -27.02 13.91 21.06
CA SER A 2 -26.25 13.01 20.19
C SER A 2 -26.52 13.43 18.75
N ASP A 3 -25.48 13.85 18.03
CA ASP A 3 -25.57 14.18 16.62
C ASP A 3 -24.87 13.08 15.80
N SER A 4 -25.70 12.24 15.19
CA SER A 4 -25.35 11.19 14.25
C SER A 4 -25.51 11.75 12.84
N GLU A 5 -24.43 12.25 12.24
CA GLU A 5 -24.44 12.64 10.82
C GLU A 5 -23.93 11.47 9.96
N GLU A 6 -24.84 10.52 9.75
CA GLU A 6 -24.74 9.42 8.79
C GLU A 6 -24.88 9.98 7.36
N SER A 7 -23.76 10.04 6.65
CA SER A 7 -23.72 10.53 5.27
C SER A 7 -24.44 9.57 4.32
N ARG A 8 -25.62 9.97 3.86
CA ARG A 8 -26.48 9.30 2.87
C ARG A 8 -25.72 8.95 1.59
N SER A 9 -25.44 7.66 1.37
CA SER A 9 -25.16 7.14 0.03
C SER A 9 -26.35 6.30 -0.46
N SER A 10 -27.21 6.91 -1.27
CA SER A 10 -28.38 6.27 -1.91
C SER A 10 -27.97 5.40 -3.10
N THR A 11 -27.02 4.50 -2.90
CA THR A 11 -26.68 3.49 -3.92
C THR A 11 -27.48 2.23 -3.62
N PRO A 12 -28.37 1.76 -4.51
CA PRO A 12 -29.13 0.56 -4.27
C PRO A 12 -28.19 -0.66 -4.14
N PRO A 13 -28.49 -1.63 -3.27
CA PRO A 13 -27.59 -2.74 -2.91
C PRO A 13 -27.16 -3.59 -4.11
N CYS A 14 -28.02 -3.71 -5.13
CA CYS A 14 -27.72 -4.36 -6.42
C CYS A 14 -26.51 -3.71 -7.14
N VAL A 15 -26.46 -2.37 -7.17
CA VAL A 15 -25.38 -1.63 -7.83
C VAL A 15 -24.09 -1.67 -7.02
N ILE A 16 -24.19 -1.64 -5.68
CA ILE A 16 -23.03 -1.83 -4.79
C ILE A 16 -22.40 -3.21 -5.02
N GLN A 17 -23.22 -4.25 -5.14
CA GLN A 17 -22.74 -5.62 -5.38
C GLN A 17 -22.07 -5.74 -6.75
N ALA A 18 -22.65 -5.18 -7.81
CA ALA A 18 -22.04 -5.17 -9.15
C ALA A 18 -20.72 -4.39 -9.17
N ALA A 19 -20.65 -3.22 -8.51
CA ALA A 19 -19.42 -2.44 -8.38
C ALA A 19 -18.36 -3.18 -7.55
N THR A 20 -18.77 -3.89 -6.50
CA THR A 20 -17.86 -4.72 -5.68
C THR A 20 -17.31 -5.89 -6.49
N SER A 21 -18.15 -6.58 -7.27
CA SER A 21 -17.73 -7.66 -8.17
C SER A 21 -16.77 -7.16 -9.25
N ALA A 22 -17.09 -6.06 -9.93
CA ALA A 22 -16.20 -5.44 -10.91
C ALA A 22 -14.87 -5.00 -10.26
N SER A 23 -14.91 -4.46 -9.04
CA SER A 23 -13.71 -4.08 -8.27
C SER A 23 -12.86 -5.30 -7.88
N ASN A 24 -13.50 -6.45 -7.64
CA ASN A 24 -12.82 -7.71 -7.38
C ASN A 24 -12.16 -8.28 -8.64
N ASP A 25 -12.70 -8.00 -9.83
CA ASP A 25 -12.07 -8.36 -11.11
C ASP A 25 -10.87 -7.47 -11.46
N ILE A 26 -10.82 -6.23 -10.93
CA ILE A 26 -9.65 -5.33 -11.08
C ILE A 26 -8.42 -5.88 -10.34
N LEU A 27 -8.63 -6.60 -9.24
CA LEU A 27 -7.55 -7.27 -8.52
C LEU A 27 -7.44 -8.71 -9.04
N PRO A 28 -6.23 -9.23 -9.29
CA PRO A 28 -6.11 -10.63 -9.67
C PRO A 28 -6.67 -11.51 -8.54
N GLN A 29 -7.73 -12.26 -8.84
CA GLN A 29 -8.51 -13.10 -7.90
C GLN A 29 -7.62 -13.98 -7.00
N LYS A 30 -6.50 -14.49 -7.54
CA LYS A 30 -5.50 -15.31 -6.81
C LYS A 30 -4.75 -14.55 -5.70
N SER A 31 -4.75 -13.22 -5.73
CA SER A 31 -3.97 -12.37 -4.82
C SER A 31 -4.82 -11.53 -3.87
N GLN A 32 -6.14 -11.50 -4.06
CA GLN A 32 -7.08 -10.69 -3.27
C GLN A 32 -6.91 -10.89 -1.75
N GLN A 33 -6.75 -12.14 -1.31
CA GLN A 33 -6.50 -12.47 0.10
C GLN A 33 -5.26 -11.75 0.67
N ARG A 34 -4.18 -11.64 -0.11
CA ARG A 34 -2.96 -10.95 0.32
C ARG A 34 -3.19 -9.45 0.46
N TYR A 35 -3.91 -8.84 -0.48
CA TYR A 35 -4.24 -7.42 -0.45
C TYR A 35 -5.12 -7.10 0.77
N GLN A 36 -6.14 -7.92 1.02
CA GLN A 36 -7.02 -7.79 2.18
C GLN A 36 -6.27 -7.98 3.49
N PHE A 37 -5.39 -8.99 3.61
CA PHE A 37 -4.57 -9.20 4.81
C PHE A 37 -3.65 -8.01 5.13
N VAL A 38 -3.01 -7.42 4.11
CA VAL A 38 -2.16 -6.24 4.31
C VAL A 38 -2.99 -5.03 4.73
N TYR A 39 -4.19 -4.87 4.16
CA TYR A 39 -5.13 -3.83 4.55
C TYR A 39 -5.61 -4.00 5.99
N GLU A 40 -5.98 -5.22 6.39
CA GLU A 40 -6.41 -5.53 7.76
C GLU A 40 -5.30 -5.23 8.76
N LYS A 41 -4.05 -5.61 8.47
CA LYS A 41 -2.89 -5.23 9.30
C LYS A 41 -2.77 -3.73 9.50
N PHE A 42 -2.97 -2.94 8.44
CA PHE A 42 -2.95 -1.49 8.53
C PHE A 42 -4.12 -0.94 9.37
N ILE A 43 -5.32 -1.48 9.20
CA ILE A 43 -6.49 -1.09 10.00
C ILE A 43 -6.30 -1.42 11.48
N THR A 44 -5.75 -2.59 11.81
CA THR A 44 -5.41 -2.95 13.20
C THR A 44 -4.39 -1.96 13.78
N TRP A 45 -3.29 -1.71 13.07
CA TRP A 45 -2.30 -0.72 13.51
C TRP A 45 -2.91 0.67 13.72
N ARG A 46 -3.85 1.08 12.86
CA ARG A 46 -4.56 2.35 13.01
C ARG A 46 -5.44 2.40 14.25
N LYS A 47 -6.15 1.30 14.55
CA LYS A 47 -6.95 1.17 15.78
C LYS A 47 -6.06 1.28 17.02
N ASP A 48 -4.92 0.61 17.01
CA ASP A 48 -3.96 0.62 18.12
C ASP A 48 -3.39 2.04 18.36
N ASN A 49 -3.15 2.80 17.29
CA ASN A 49 -2.64 4.17 17.36
C ASN A 49 -3.75 5.24 17.50
N ARG A 50 -5.02 4.83 17.59
CA ARG A 50 -6.20 5.72 17.67
C ARG A 50 -6.29 6.75 16.52
N VAL A 51 -5.89 6.34 15.32
CA VAL A 51 -5.88 7.22 14.13
C VAL A 51 -7.00 6.86 13.15
N THR A 52 -7.84 7.83 12.82
CA THR A 52 -9.00 7.67 11.92
C THR A 52 -8.75 8.14 10.49
N SER A 53 -7.67 8.87 10.22
CA SER A 53 -7.38 9.45 8.91
C SER A 53 -6.46 8.58 8.04
N PHE A 54 -6.56 8.74 6.72
CA PHE A 54 -5.69 8.13 5.70
C PHE A 54 -4.64 9.12 5.18
N SER A 55 -4.29 10.14 5.98
CA SER A 55 -3.40 11.21 5.53
C SER A 55 -1.97 10.71 5.29
N GLU A 56 -1.21 11.46 4.48
CA GLU A 56 0.18 11.13 4.17
C GLU A 56 1.04 10.90 5.41
N ASN A 57 0.80 11.67 6.49
CA ASN A 57 1.54 11.54 7.76
C ASN A 57 1.28 10.20 8.45
N VAL A 58 0.05 9.71 8.41
CA VAL A 58 -0.34 8.42 9.03
C VAL A 58 0.35 7.28 8.31
N LEU A 59 0.32 7.29 6.98
CA LEU A 59 1.01 6.29 6.18
C LEU A 59 2.53 6.40 6.38
N MET A 60 3.09 7.61 6.44
CA MET A 60 4.50 7.81 6.74
C MET A 60 4.91 7.18 8.08
N ALA A 61 4.14 7.37 9.14
CA ALA A 61 4.40 6.76 10.44
C ALA A 61 4.33 5.23 10.38
N TYR A 62 3.30 4.67 9.74
CA TYR A 62 3.14 3.23 9.55
C TYR A 62 4.29 2.61 8.74
N PHE A 63 4.63 3.18 7.59
CA PHE A 63 5.77 2.71 6.79
C PHE A 63 7.10 2.96 7.50
N GLY A 64 7.18 3.94 8.39
CA GLY A 64 8.30 4.17 9.30
C GLY A 64 8.57 2.96 10.17
N THR A 65 7.56 2.47 10.90
CA THR A 65 7.69 1.30 11.77
C THR A 65 8.00 0.03 10.99
N LEU A 66 7.36 -0.16 9.83
CA LEU A 66 7.62 -1.30 8.95
C LEU A 66 9.03 -1.26 8.34
N SER A 67 9.56 -0.08 8.02
CA SER A 67 10.89 0.06 7.41
C SER A 67 12.04 -0.40 8.32
N ASN A 68 11.80 -0.48 9.64
CA ASN A 68 12.79 -0.95 10.59
C ASN A 68 12.90 -2.47 10.63
N SER A 69 11.84 -3.20 10.25
CA SER A 69 11.78 -4.66 10.31
C SER A 69 11.81 -5.34 8.94
N LEU A 70 11.31 -4.68 7.89
CA LEU A 70 11.07 -5.28 6.59
C LEU A 70 12.05 -4.79 5.52
N LYS A 71 12.33 -5.67 4.56
CA LYS A 71 13.18 -5.36 3.40
C LYS A 71 12.49 -4.29 2.52
N PRO A 72 13.25 -3.40 1.87
CA PRO A 72 12.66 -2.35 1.05
C PRO A 72 11.78 -2.85 -0.09
N THR A 73 12.12 -3.99 -0.70
CA THR A 73 11.30 -4.60 -1.77
C THR A 73 9.92 -5.01 -1.27
N THR A 74 9.85 -5.65 -0.09
CA THR A 74 8.60 -6.01 0.57
C THR A 74 7.80 -4.78 0.97
N LEU A 75 8.49 -3.71 1.44
CA LEU A 75 7.87 -2.42 1.78
C LEU A 75 7.14 -1.81 0.59
N TRP A 76 7.77 -1.80 -0.59
CA TRP A 76 7.16 -1.35 -1.84
C TRP A 76 5.97 -2.22 -2.28
N SER A 77 6.06 -3.55 -2.11
CA SER A 77 4.93 -4.43 -2.39
C SER A 77 3.73 -4.13 -1.49
N MET A 78 3.95 -3.93 -0.18
CA MET A 78 2.88 -3.54 0.75
C MET A 78 2.29 -2.17 0.42
N TYR A 79 3.12 -1.21 0.03
CA TYR A 79 2.66 0.09 -0.47
C TYR A 79 1.73 -0.07 -1.67
N SER A 80 2.14 -0.84 -2.69
CA SER A 80 1.31 -1.06 -3.88
C SER A 80 -0.01 -1.76 -3.54
N MET A 81 0.02 -2.76 -2.64
CA MET A 81 -1.20 -3.44 -2.18
C MET A 81 -2.14 -2.49 -1.45
N LEU A 82 -1.62 -1.69 -0.51
CA LEU A 82 -2.42 -0.71 0.23
C LEU A 82 -2.98 0.38 -0.68
N ARG A 83 -2.19 0.87 -1.63
CA ARG A 83 -2.63 1.85 -2.62
C ARG A 83 -3.86 1.36 -3.36
N SER A 84 -3.84 0.14 -3.89
CA SER A 84 -4.99 -0.41 -4.61
C SER A 84 -6.21 -0.57 -3.71
N VAL A 85 -6.05 -1.16 -2.52
CA VAL A 85 -7.20 -1.41 -1.63
C VAL A 85 -7.81 -0.12 -1.09
N ILE A 86 -6.98 0.86 -0.69
CA ILE A 86 -7.47 2.12 -0.13
C ILE A 86 -8.11 2.98 -1.21
N SER A 87 -7.56 3.00 -2.42
CA SER A 87 -8.19 3.67 -3.56
C SER A 87 -9.56 3.07 -3.88
N LEU A 88 -9.72 1.74 -3.79
CA LEU A 88 -11.00 1.08 -4.05
C LEU A 88 -12.02 1.26 -2.93
N LYS A 89 -11.60 1.23 -1.65
CA LYS A 89 -12.52 1.24 -0.50
C LYS A 89 -12.87 2.63 0.02
N HIS A 90 -11.94 3.58 -0.06
CA HIS A 90 -12.08 4.91 0.55
C HIS A 90 -11.99 6.04 -0.46
N ASP A 91 -11.80 5.74 -1.75
CA ASP A 91 -11.56 6.72 -2.81
C ASP A 91 -10.38 7.67 -2.53
N VAL A 92 -9.43 7.21 -1.69
CA VAL A 92 -8.25 8.01 -1.32
C VAL A 92 -7.07 7.62 -2.21
N ASP A 93 -6.66 8.58 -3.05
CA ASP A 93 -5.50 8.40 -3.91
C ASP A 93 -4.16 8.68 -3.19
N ILE A 94 -3.63 7.64 -2.55
CA ILE A 94 -2.30 7.65 -1.90
C ILE A 94 -1.17 7.91 -2.89
N SER A 95 -1.41 7.71 -4.18
CA SER A 95 -0.41 7.98 -5.23
C SER A 95 0.00 9.43 -5.29
N LYS A 96 -0.80 10.35 -4.75
CA LYS A 96 -0.49 11.78 -4.69
C LYS A 96 0.52 12.11 -3.58
N TYR A 97 0.78 11.19 -2.66
CA TYR A 97 1.65 11.40 -1.50
C TYR A 97 3.13 11.32 -1.89
N LEU A 98 3.69 12.48 -2.24
CA LEU A 98 5.07 12.61 -2.71
C LEU A 98 6.09 12.38 -1.59
N LYS A 99 5.82 12.83 -0.35
CA LYS A 99 6.71 12.62 0.80
C LYS A 99 6.80 11.14 1.12
N LEU A 100 5.67 10.42 1.09
CA LEU A 100 5.62 8.98 1.28
C LEU A 100 6.43 8.23 0.22
N LYS A 101 6.20 8.53 -1.07
CA LYS A 101 6.97 7.92 -2.16
C LYS A 101 8.46 8.21 -2.04
N THR A 102 8.83 9.44 -1.67
CA THR A 102 10.24 9.84 -1.49
C THR A 102 10.89 9.08 -0.34
N PHE A 103 10.17 8.89 0.77
CA PHE A 103 10.62 8.10 1.91
C PHE A 103 10.90 6.64 1.51
N LEU A 104 9.95 5.99 0.84
CA LEU A 104 10.09 4.61 0.36
C LEU A 104 11.26 4.47 -0.63
N LYS A 105 11.44 5.45 -1.53
CA LYS A 105 12.58 5.48 -2.47
C LYS A 105 13.91 5.53 -1.74
N ARG A 106 14.07 6.45 -0.79
CA ARG A 106 15.31 6.58 0.01
C ARG A 106 15.66 5.30 0.77
N LYS A 107 14.65 4.63 1.35
CA LYS A 107 14.84 3.35 2.04
C LYS A 107 15.26 2.22 1.10
N SER A 108 14.84 2.25 -0.16
CA SER A 108 15.27 1.27 -1.17
C SER A 108 16.67 1.54 -1.75
N THR A 109 17.06 2.79 -1.96
CA THR A 109 18.36 3.16 -2.55
C THR A 109 19.53 2.92 -1.61
N GLY A 110 19.31 2.96 -0.29
CA GLY A 110 20.34 2.65 0.71
C GLY A 110 20.68 1.16 0.82
N PHE A 111 19.87 0.26 0.24
CA PHE A 111 20.10 -1.18 0.28
C PHE A 111 21.11 -1.58 -0.82
N LYS A 112 22.40 -1.35 -0.56
CA LYS A 112 23.48 -1.94 -1.38
C LYS A 112 23.46 -3.45 -1.19
N SER A 113 22.80 -4.17 -2.11
CA SER A 113 23.00 -5.61 -2.24
C SER A 113 24.49 -5.88 -2.47
N LYS A 114 25.06 -6.82 -1.72
CA LYS A 114 26.40 -7.39 -1.92
C LYS A 114 26.40 -8.19 -3.24
N LYS A 115 26.20 -7.53 -4.39
CA LYS A 115 26.22 -8.17 -5.71
C LYS A 115 27.68 -8.39 -6.10
N ALA A 116 27.96 -9.65 -6.42
CA ALA A 116 29.26 -10.19 -6.78
C ALA A 116 29.99 -9.35 -7.85
N LYS A 117 31.31 -9.32 -7.72
CA LYS A 117 32.27 -8.80 -8.70
C LYS A 117 32.00 -9.48 -10.04
N MET A 118 31.35 -8.77 -10.95
CA MET A 118 31.15 -9.21 -12.33
C MET A 118 32.53 -9.29 -12.99
N MET A 119 33.05 -10.51 -13.15
CA MET A 119 34.29 -10.79 -13.87
C MET A 119 34.07 -10.41 -15.33
N LYS A 120 34.69 -9.32 -15.79
CA LYS A 120 34.71 -8.96 -17.20
C LYS A 120 35.71 -9.90 -17.87
N ASN A 121 35.25 -10.96 -18.51
CA ASN A 121 36.11 -11.75 -19.40
C ASN A 121 36.40 -10.88 -20.63
N SER A 122 37.63 -10.40 -20.71
CA SER A 122 38.18 -9.72 -21.89
C SER A 122 38.21 -10.71 -23.05
N CYS A 123 37.26 -10.58 -23.98
CA CYS A 123 37.36 -11.26 -25.27
C CYS A 123 38.28 -10.41 -26.15
N SER A 124 39.59 -10.66 -26.07
CA SER A 124 40.55 -10.22 -27.07
C SER A 124 40.51 -11.24 -28.20
N ARG A 125 39.80 -10.93 -29.29
CA ARG A 125 40.02 -11.63 -30.56
C ARG A 125 41.02 -10.83 -31.38
N ARG A 126 42.06 -11.56 -31.79
CA ARG A 126 43.20 -11.17 -32.61
C ARG A 126 42.79 -10.42 -33.87
#